data_AF-A0A679HUZ4-F1
#
_entry.id   AF-A0A679HUZ4-F1
#
_cell.length_a   1.000
_cell.length_b   1.000
_cell.length_c   1.000
_cell.angle_alpha   90.00
_cell.angle_beta   90.00
_cell.angle_gamma   90.00
#
_symmetry.space_group_name_H-M   'P 1'
#
loop_
_entity.id
_entity.type
_entity.pdbx_description
1 polymer ?
#
loop_
_entity_poly.entity_id
_entity_poly.type
_entity_poly.pdbx_seq_one_letter_code
_entity_poly.pdbx_strand_id
1 'polypeptide(L)'
;MTRALVIQLARLGDLLQTIPVIVSIKDRHADLVLDLLCPAPFVAIARMIPGIRTVLGWDGATWRQQVESAETNFGAAHVAEADRHLRTVTCETYDRAYVLNQHPRALLAGGLLAREIVGARFHVLDDRLTPWAAYLRQMARTGHSHRVHLSDAFCGLCSVHPPGRACRIPVPDISLSSDLRKVGNDEGTWVGLLVGAGDAERLVPLSVWRDWIAGFLHVVPHGRVVLIGNKGEQQRAQELRELLPSSTLNRTLDLTGRTSLPELASALSRCHLVIGSDTGPLHLAAAVGTKVIGWYFSRASVHETGPYGPGHVIWQAVRAESNPAFPPSPVAPSRWPVEETLAYLTTSSYEGRPGWSAWRSHCDRWGAYYTEIGQETGPPQERERTWQLLHPVDVG
;
A
#
# COMPACT_ATOMS: atom_id res chain seq x y z
N MET A 1 -8.36 -3.62 31.11
CA MET A 1 -7.74 -4.10 29.86
C MET A 1 -6.81 -3.02 29.37
N THR A 2 -5.57 -3.35 29.04
CA THR A 2 -4.62 -2.39 28.45
C THR A 2 -5.09 -2.00 27.06
N ARG A 3 -5.02 -0.72 26.74
CA ARG A 3 -5.46 -0.17 25.46
C ARG A 3 -4.31 0.52 24.77
N ALA A 4 -4.12 0.23 23.49
CA ALA A 4 -3.13 0.89 22.67
C ALA A 4 -3.74 1.49 21.40
N LEU A 5 -3.15 2.60 20.97
CA LEU A 5 -3.53 3.32 19.77
C LEU A 5 -2.48 3.10 18.68
N VAL A 6 -2.87 2.52 17.55
CA VAL A 6 -2.03 2.47 16.35
C VAL A 6 -2.24 3.77 15.57
N ILE A 7 -1.17 4.50 15.23
CA ILE A 7 -1.25 5.78 14.52
C ILE A 7 -0.59 5.65 13.15
N GLN A 8 -1.41 5.74 12.10
CA GLN A 8 -1.00 5.68 10.71
C GLN A 8 -1.74 6.76 9.89
N LEU A 9 -1.09 7.91 9.70
CA LEU A 9 -1.66 9.13 9.11
C LEU A 9 -1.18 9.41 7.68
N ALA A 10 -0.65 8.41 6.98
CA ALA A 10 -0.21 8.52 5.58
C ALA A 10 -1.26 8.04 4.58
N ARG A 11 -0.84 7.71 3.35
CA ARG A 11 -1.73 7.40 2.23
C ARG A 11 -2.33 6.00 2.37
N LEU A 12 -3.32 5.68 1.54
CA LEU A 12 -4.01 4.38 1.58
C LEU A 12 -3.04 3.19 1.51
N GLY A 13 -2.01 3.26 0.65
CA GLY A 13 -0.99 2.19 0.56
C GLY A 13 -0.26 1.96 1.89
N ASP A 14 0.21 3.03 2.53
CA ASP A 14 0.91 2.98 3.82
C ASP A 14 -0.01 2.45 4.95
N LEU A 15 -1.29 2.82 4.90
CA LEU A 15 -2.31 2.33 5.82
C LEU A 15 -2.50 0.81 5.69
N LEU A 16 -2.61 0.30 4.46
CA LEU A 16 -2.74 -1.14 4.22
C LEU A 16 -1.46 -1.88 4.57
N GLN A 17 -0.29 -1.26 4.36
CA GLN A 17 1.00 -1.81 4.75
C GLN A 17 1.24 -1.84 6.27
N THR A 18 0.33 -1.29 7.08
CA THR A 18 0.35 -1.38 8.54
C THR A 18 -0.29 -2.69 9.04
N ILE A 19 -1.05 -3.41 8.21
CA ILE A 19 -1.77 -4.62 8.62
C ILE A 19 -0.84 -5.68 9.25
N PRO A 20 0.36 -5.99 8.70
CA PRO A 20 1.26 -6.95 9.32
C PRO A 20 1.65 -6.59 10.76
N VAL A 21 1.79 -5.30 11.06
CA VAL A 21 2.08 -4.81 12.42
C VAL A 21 0.95 -5.13 13.38
N ILE A 22 -0.29 -4.85 12.97
CA ILE A 22 -1.48 -5.09 13.78
C ILE A 22 -1.61 -6.58 14.09
N VAL A 23 -1.42 -7.42 13.07
CA VAL A 23 -1.42 -8.89 13.23
C VAL A 23 -0.32 -9.33 14.19
N SER A 24 0.92 -8.86 14.02
CA SER A 24 2.04 -9.22 14.90
C SER A 24 1.85 -8.76 16.34
N ILE A 25 1.28 -7.57 16.57
CA ILE A 25 0.96 -7.10 17.92
C ILE A 25 -0.10 -8.01 18.55
N LYS A 26 -1.15 -8.38 17.81
CA LYS A 26 -2.20 -9.27 18.31
C LYS A 26 -1.71 -10.70 18.55
N ASP A 27 -0.83 -11.22 17.70
CA ASP A 27 -0.21 -12.54 17.89
C ASP A 27 0.63 -12.58 19.19
N ARG A 28 1.34 -11.49 19.52
CA ARG A 28 2.15 -11.39 20.74
C ARG A 28 1.33 -11.02 21.99
N HIS A 29 0.27 -10.23 21.81
CA HIS A 29 -0.55 -9.67 22.90
C HIS A 29 -2.04 -9.80 22.57
N ALA A 30 -2.59 -11.01 22.76
CA ALA A 30 -3.98 -11.32 22.44
C ALA A 30 -5.02 -10.48 23.22
N ASP A 31 -4.70 -10.08 24.46
CA ASP A 31 -5.60 -9.29 25.31
C ASP A 31 -5.49 -7.78 25.09
N LEU A 32 -4.50 -7.32 24.33
CA LEU A 32 -4.32 -5.90 24.05
C LEU A 32 -5.43 -5.39 23.14
N VAL A 33 -6.16 -4.39 23.60
CA VAL A 33 -7.22 -3.76 22.81
C VAL A 33 -6.59 -2.68 21.93
N LEU A 34 -6.68 -2.86 20.61
CA LEU A 34 -6.11 -1.94 19.64
C LEU A 34 -7.19 -1.07 19.01
N ASP A 35 -6.98 0.24 19.05
CA ASP A 35 -7.70 1.19 18.21
C ASP A 35 -6.75 1.76 17.15
N LEU A 36 -7.29 2.31 16.06
CA LEU A 36 -6.50 2.85 14.95
C LEU A 36 -6.87 4.30 14.66
N LEU A 37 -5.89 5.20 14.70
CA LEU A 37 -6.02 6.57 14.21
C LEU A 37 -5.48 6.67 12.78
N CYS A 38 -6.36 7.01 11.83
CA CYS A 38 -6.02 7.16 10.41
C CYS A 38 -6.62 8.45 9.81
N PRO A 39 -6.26 8.83 8.56
CA PRO A 39 -6.95 9.93 7.88
C PRO A 39 -8.44 9.64 7.74
N ALA A 40 -9.27 10.66 7.97
CA ALA A 40 -10.73 10.54 7.94
C ALA A 40 -11.30 9.84 6.69
N PRO A 41 -10.80 10.09 5.45
CA PRO A 41 -11.30 9.40 4.25
C PRO A 41 -11.10 7.88 4.25
N PHE A 42 -10.20 7.36 5.08
CA PHE A 42 -9.87 5.92 5.12
C PHE A 42 -10.54 5.16 6.26
N VAL A 43 -11.34 5.83 7.11
CA VAL A 43 -12.00 5.20 8.26
C VAL A 43 -12.84 3.99 7.84
N ALA A 44 -13.60 4.11 6.74
CA ALA A 44 -14.49 3.04 6.30
C ALA A 44 -13.74 1.75 5.92
N ILE A 45 -12.59 1.86 5.24
CA ILE A 45 -11.76 0.70 4.89
C ILE A 45 -10.94 0.20 6.08
N ALA A 46 -10.45 1.11 6.93
CA ALA A 46 -9.70 0.77 8.12
C ALA A 46 -10.54 -0.07 9.12
N ARG A 47 -11.86 0.13 9.17
CA ARG A 47 -12.78 -0.68 10.00
C ARG A 47 -12.81 -2.16 9.62
N MET A 48 -12.36 -2.49 8.41
CA MET A 48 -12.30 -3.87 7.95
C MET A 48 -11.02 -4.58 8.43
N ILE A 49 -10.01 -3.85 8.92
CA ILE A 49 -8.73 -4.43 9.34
C ILE A 49 -8.93 -5.30 10.58
N PRO A 50 -8.54 -6.60 10.54
CA PRO A 50 -8.73 -7.50 11.67
C PRO A 50 -7.86 -7.10 12.86
N GLY A 51 -8.38 -7.32 14.07
CA GLY A 51 -7.66 -7.03 15.32
C GLY A 51 -7.79 -5.58 15.81
N ILE A 52 -8.43 -4.69 15.04
CA ILE A 52 -8.79 -3.34 15.47
C ILE A 52 -10.22 -3.34 16.02
N ARG A 53 -10.42 -2.71 17.19
CA ARG A 53 -11.73 -2.54 17.82
C ARG A 53 -12.41 -1.26 17.33
N THR A 54 -11.74 -0.13 17.46
CA THR A 54 -12.28 1.18 17.05
C THR A 54 -11.34 1.86 16.06
N VAL A 55 -11.92 2.50 15.03
CA VAL A 55 -11.18 3.33 14.07
C VAL A 55 -11.58 4.79 14.25
N LEU A 56 -10.57 5.61 14.47
CA LEU A 56 -10.63 7.05 14.70
C LEU A 56 -10.14 7.78 13.44
N GLY A 57 -10.94 8.72 12.94
CA GLY A 57 -10.60 9.51 11.77
C GLY A 57 -10.09 10.89 12.17
N TRP A 58 -8.92 11.28 11.66
CA TRP A 58 -8.42 12.65 11.79
C TRP A 58 -8.40 13.36 10.44
N ASP A 59 -9.05 14.53 10.36
CA ASP A 59 -8.92 15.41 9.20
C ASP A 59 -7.56 16.14 9.22
N GLY A 60 -6.59 15.49 8.59
CA GLY A 60 -5.26 16.02 8.45
C GLY A 60 -5.13 17.16 7.43
N ALA A 61 -6.14 17.46 6.61
CA ALA A 61 -6.09 18.55 5.63
C ALA A 61 -6.32 19.90 6.32
N THR A 62 -7.36 19.98 7.16
CA THR A 62 -7.62 21.15 8.01
C THR A 62 -6.40 21.48 8.87
N TRP A 63 -5.81 20.47 9.51
CA TRP A 63 -4.60 20.64 10.32
C TRP A 63 -3.42 21.19 9.51
N ARG A 64 -3.16 20.67 8.30
CA ARG A 64 -2.04 21.12 7.46
C ARG A 64 -2.21 22.56 7.01
N GLN A 65 -3.40 22.94 6.56
CA GLN A 65 -3.70 24.31 6.14
C GLN A 65 -3.44 25.31 7.27
N GLN A 66 -3.82 24.95 8.50
CA GLN A 66 -3.59 25.77 9.69
C GLN A 66 -2.09 25.91 10.01
N VAL A 67 -1.33 24.81 9.98
CA VAL A 67 0.10 24.82 10.30
C VAL A 67 0.94 25.49 9.21
N GLU A 68 0.61 25.29 7.94
CA GLU A 68 1.26 25.95 6.80
C GLU A 68 1.01 27.46 6.81
N SER A 69 -0.12 27.94 7.34
CA SER A 69 -0.35 29.38 7.55
C SER A 69 0.49 29.99 8.70
N ALA A 70 1.18 29.15 9.48
CA ALA A 70 1.87 29.52 10.71
C ALA A 70 3.41 29.46 10.58
N GLU A 71 3.97 29.65 9.37
CA GLU A 71 5.36 29.32 8.94
C GLU A 71 6.51 29.67 9.91
N THR A 72 6.33 30.55 10.91
CA THR A 72 7.33 30.90 11.93
C THR A 72 6.89 30.75 13.40
N ASN A 73 5.69 30.24 13.69
CA ASN A 73 5.06 30.31 15.03
C ASN A 73 4.38 29.01 15.51
N PHE A 74 4.90 27.83 15.15
CA PHE A 74 4.45 26.59 15.81
C PHE A 74 4.69 26.68 17.33
N GLY A 75 3.65 26.49 18.13
CA GLY A 75 3.67 26.79 19.56
C GLY A 75 2.45 26.26 20.29
N ALA A 76 2.30 26.65 21.56
CA ALA A 76 1.30 26.08 22.47
C ALA A 76 -0.15 26.17 21.95
N ALA A 77 -0.51 27.25 21.24
CA ALA A 77 -1.85 27.41 20.66
C ALA A 77 -2.17 26.32 19.63
N HIS A 78 -1.23 25.99 18.75
CA HIS A 78 -1.38 24.94 17.76
C HIS A 78 -1.54 23.57 18.43
N VAL A 79 -0.72 23.29 19.44
CA VAL A 79 -0.82 22.04 20.23
C VAL A 79 -2.18 21.93 20.91
N ALA A 80 -2.65 23.01 21.55
CA ALA A 80 -3.95 23.03 22.22
C ALA A 80 -5.13 22.86 21.23
N GLU A 81 -4.99 23.35 20.00
CA GLU A 81 -5.99 23.14 18.95
C GLU A 81 -5.97 21.69 18.43
N ALA A 82 -4.79 21.10 18.23
CA ALA A 82 -4.66 19.68 17.89
C ALA A 82 -5.32 18.82 18.95
N ASP A 83 -5.00 19.10 20.22
CA ASP A 83 -5.55 18.41 21.38
C ASP A 83 -7.07 18.53 21.41
N ARG A 84 -7.60 19.76 21.26
CA ARG A 84 -9.05 19.99 21.17
C ARG A 84 -9.70 19.18 20.05
N HIS A 85 -9.11 19.17 18.86
CA HIS A 85 -9.65 18.45 17.71
C HIS A 85 -9.60 16.93 17.93
N LEU A 86 -8.45 16.40 18.35
CA LEU A 86 -8.29 14.97 18.66
C LEU A 86 -9.23 14.53 19.78
N ARG A 87 -9.50 15.39 20.76
CA ARG A 87 -10.48 15.14 21.83
C ARG A 87 -11.93 15.10 21.36
N THR A 88 -12.25 15.65 20.18
CA THR A 88 -13.57 15.43 19.55
C THR A 88 -13.70 14.02 18.98
N VAL A 89 -12.57 13.38 18.65
CA VAL A 89 -12.51 12.02 18.09
C VAL A 89 -12.41 10.98 19.21
N THR A 90 -11.65 11.26 20.28
CA THR A 90 -11.57 10.41 21.47
C THR A 90 -11.20 11.22 22.72
N CYS A 91 -11.95 11.08 23.81
CA CYS A 91 -11.62 11.70 25.09
C CYS A 91 -10.72 10.83 25.98
N GLU A 92 -10.39 9.62 25.52
CA GLU A 92 -9.68 8.62 26.30
C GLU A 92 -8.17 8.74 26.11
N THR A 93 -7.42 8.56 27.19
CA THR A 93 -5.96 8.44 27.13
C THR A 93 -5.58 6.97 27.07
N TYR A 94 -4.79 6.60 26.07
CA TYR A 94 -4.30 5.25 25.86
C TYR A 94 -3.09 4.98 26.74
N ASP A 95 -2.88 3.71 27.10
CA ASP A 95 -1.68 3.31 27.83
C ASP A 95 -0.44 3.50 26.95
N ARG A 96 -0.57 3.23 25.64
CA ARG A 96 0.51 3.32 24.66
C ARG A 96 0.01 3.69 23.27
N ALA A 97 0.82 4.41 22.50
CA ALA A 97 0.63 4.60 21.06
C ALA A 97 1.77 3.95 20.25
N TYR A 98 1.42 3.20 19.20
CA TYR A 98 2.34 2.72 18.17
C TYR A 98 2.32 3.69 17.00
N VAL A 99 3.37 4.51 16.86
CA VAL A 99 3.41 5.61 15.88
C VAL A 99 4.24 5.20 14.67
N LEU A 100 3.56 4.91 13.56
CA LEU A 100 4.19 4.32 12.36
C LEU A 100 4.76 5.35 11.38
N ASN A 101 4.23 6.57 11.39
CA ASN A 101 4.77 7.66 10.58
C ASN A 101 5.64 8.59 11.42
N GLN A 102 6.75 9.02 10.84
CA GLN A 102 7.66 9.95 11.50
C GLN A 102 7.34 11.43 11.25
N HIS A 103 6.16 11.74 10.70
CA HIS A 103 5.72 13.10 10.47
C HIS A 103 5.33 13.77 11.81
N PRO A 104 5.67 15.05 12.05
CA PRO A 104 5.37 15.75 13.31
C PRO A 104 3.94 15.58 13.81
N ARG A 105 2.95 15.64 12.91
CA ARG A 105 1.53 15.39 13.22
C ARG A 105 1.26 14.05 13.92
N ALA A 106 1.88 12.95 13.46
CA ALA A 106 1.67 11.63 14.05
C ALA A 106 2.32 11.50 15.43
N LEU A 107 3.53 12.07 15.57
CA LEU A 107 4.23 12.15 16.86
C LEU A 107 3.44 13.00 17.88
N LEU A 108 2.87 14.13 17.43
CA LEU A 108 2.02 14.98 18.25
C LEU A 108 0.77 14.23 18.73
N ALA A 109 0.04 13.54 17.85
CA ALA A 109 -1.11 12.74 18.27
C ALA A 109 -0.72 11.64 19.27
N GLY A 110 0.43 10.97 19.07
CA GLY A 110 0.93 9.99 20.02
C GLY A 110 1.17 10.61 21.40
N GLY A 111 1.81 11.78 21.45
CA GLY A 111 2.11 12.47 22.71
C GLY A 111 0.90 13.07 23.43
N LEU A 112 -0.17 13.40 22.68
CA LEU A 112 -1.41 13.93 23.25
C LEU A 112 -2.38 12.84 23.71
N LEU A 113 -2.39 11.70 23.02
CA LEU A 113 -3.40 10.65 23.23
C LEU A 113 -2.89 9.46 24.04
N ALA A 114 -1.59 9.31 24.28
CA ALA A 114 -1.05 8.16 25.00
C ALA A 114 -0.02 8.53 26.06
N ARG A 115 0.08 7.70 27.09
CA ARG A 115 1.09 7.82 28.16
C ARG A 115 2.49 7.44 27.69
N GLU A 116 2.57 6.39 26.86
CA GLU A 116 3.81 5.92 26.25
C GLU A 116 3.72 5.96 24.73
N ILE A 117 4.86 6.20 24.06
CA ILE A 117 4.98 6.05 22.61
C ILE A 117 6.00 4.96 22.30
N VAL A 118 5.61 4.04 21.42
CA VAL A 118 6.52 3.14 20.73
C VAL A 118 6.59 3.58 19.27
N GLY A 119 7.80 3.81 18.77
CA GLY A 119 7.99 4.16 17.37
C GLY A 119 9.26 4.95 17.12
N ALA A 120 9.11 6.13 16.52
CA ALA A 120 10.22 6.78 15.84
C ALA A 120 11.34 7.32 16.75
N ARG A 121 11.01 7.67 17.99
CA ARG A 121 11.90 8.31 18.96
C ARG A 121 11.84 7.55 20.28
N PHE A 122 12.92 7.61 21.07
CA PHE A 122 12.94 7.04 22.42
C PHE A 122 12.01 7.79 23.39
N HIS A 123 11.86 9.10 23.20
CA HIS A 123 10.96 9.95 23.97
C HIS A 123 10.40 11.08 23.09
N VAL A 124 9.26 11.67 23.47
CA VAL A 124 8.57 12.73 22.69
C VAL A 124 9.45 13.96 22.45
N LEU A 125 10.26 14.31 23.45
CA LEU A 125 11.14 15.48 23.45
C LEU A 125 12.58 15.16 23.03
N ASP A 126 12.90 13.89 22.75
CA ASP A 126 14.24 13.47 22.32
C ASP A 126 14.35 13.54 20.80
N ASP A 127 15.46 14.07 20.29
CA ASP A 127 15.76 14.11 18.86
C ASP A 127 16.43 12.83 18.34
N ARG A 128 16.80 11.90 19.23
CA ARG A 128 17.35 10.59 18.85
C ARG A 128 16.27 9.67 18.29
N LEU A 129 16.57 9.08 17.14
CA LEU A 129 15.74 8.08 16.49
C LEU A 129 16.04 6.68 17.01
N THR A 130 15.01 5.84 17.04
CA THR A 130 15.22 4.39 17.19
C THR A 130 15.92 3.81 15.96
N PRO A 131 16.63 2.68 16.06
CA PRO A 131 17.34 2.08 14.93
C PRO A 131 16.44 1.86 13.69
N TRP A 132 15.23 1.34 13.89
CA TRP A 132 14.26 1.15 12.80
C TRP A 132 13.73 2.46 12.23
N ALA A 133 13.62 3.51 13.04
CA ALA A 133 13.24 4.81 12.54
C ALA A 133 14.35 5.46 11.71
N ALA A 134 15.61 5.32 12.13
CA ALA A 134 16.76 5.73 11.34
C ALA A 134 16.82 4.96 10.01
N TYR A 135 16.59 3.64 10.03
CA TYR A 135 16.50 2.80 8.84
C TYR A 135 15.41 3.28 7.88
N LEU A 136 14.19 3.50 8.35
CA LEU A 136 13.08 4.01 7.52
C LEU A 136 13.39 5.39 6.91
N ARG A 137 14.08 6.29 7.64
CA ARG A 137 14.53 7.57 7.08
C ARG A 137 15.60 7.38 6.00
N GLN A 138 16.51 6.44 6.21
CA GLN A 138 17.53 6.11 5.24
C GLN A 138 16.89 5.50 3.98
N MET A 139 15.95 4.57 4.13
CA MET A 139 15.19 3.97 3.02
C MET A 139 14.50 5.04 2.17
N ALA A 140 13.85 6.02 2.80
CA ALA A 140 13.23 7.14 2.09
C ALA A 140 14.23 8.08 1.37
N ARG A 141 15.52 8.04 1.74
CA ARG A 141 16.58 8.94 1.22
C ARG A 141 17.47 8.27 0.18
N THR A 142 17.91 7.03 0.42
CA THR A 142 18.97 6.38 -0.34
C THR A 142 18.46 5.49 -1.48
N GLY A 143 17.15 5.46 -1.72
CA GLY A 143 16.54 4.69 -2.81
C GLY A 143 16.70 3.17 -2.67
N HIS A 144 16.55 2.48 -3.81
CA HIS A 144 16.19 1.06 -4.00
C HIS A 144 17.18 -0.02 -3.53
N SER A 145 18.17 0.29 -2.69
CA SER A 145 19.15 -0.70 -2.21
C SER A 145 18.66 -1.55 -1.03
N HIS A 146 17.51 -1.21 -0.46
CA HIS A 146 16.98 -1.86 0.74
C HIS A 146 16.19 -3.13 0.41
N ARG A 147 16.42 -4.20 1.18
CA ARG A 147 15.73 -5.48 1.02
C ARG A 147 14.65 -5.76 2.06
N VAL A 148 14.56 -4.96 3.12
CA VAL A 148 13.48 -5.09 4.11
C VAL A 148 12.28 -4.31 3.62
N HIS A 149 11.13 -4.98 3.51
CA HIS A 149 9.89 -4.38 3.09
C HIS A 149 9.39 -3.35 4.12
N LEU A 150 8.72 -2.28 3.68
CA LEU A 150 8.22 -1.20 4.53
C LEU A 150 7.31 -1.73 5.65
N SER A 151 6.37 -2.64 5.34
CA SER A 151 5.53 -3.29 6.36
C SER A 151 6.32 -4.04 7.44
N ASP A 152 7.45 -4.63 7.08
CA ASP A 152 8.29 -5.37 8.04
C ASP A 152 9.14 -4.39 8.86
N ALA A 153 9.66 -3.33 8.23
CA ALA A 153 10.32 -2.24 8.96
C ALA A 153 9.38 -1.53 9.93
N PHE A 154 8.08 -1.42 9.60
CA PHE A 154 7.04 -0.97 10.52
C PHE A 154 6.83 -1.93 11.70
N CYS A 155 6.96 -3.25 11.49
CA CYS A 155 6.94 -4.22 12.60
C CYS A 155 8.13 -3.96 13.53
N GLY A 156 9.32 -3.76 12.95
CA GLY A 156 10.54 -3.42 13.69
C GLY A 156 10.38 -2.13 14.50
N LEU A 157 9.81 -1.09 13.90
CA LEU A 157 9.49 0.18 14.56
C LEU A 157 8.56 0.00 15.78
N CYS A 158 7.69 -1.01 15.74
CA CYS A 158 6.76 -1.34 16.81
C CYS A 158 7.27 -2.43 17.78
N SER A 159 8.56 -2.80 17.68
CA SER A 159 9.20 -3.84 18.50
C SER A 159 8.52 -5.21 18.40
N VAL A 160 8.04 -5.56 17.21
CA VAL A 160 7.49 -6.88 16.89
C VAL A 160 8.14 -7.44 15.63
N HIS A 161 8.17 -8.76 15.49
CA HIS A 161 8.61 -9.41 14.26
C HIS A 161 7.46 -9.49 13.25
N PRO A 162 7.75 -9.52 11.95
CA PRO A 162 6.73 -9.67 10.93
C PRO A 162 6.05 -11.03 11.05
N PRO A 163 4.77 -11.15 10.65
CA PRO A 163 3.97 -12.34 10.91
C PRO A 163 4.35 -13.55 10.05
N GLY A 164 5.23 -13.35 9.06
CA GLY A 164 5.71 -14.35 8.11
C GLY A 164 4.65 -15.04 7.26
N ARG A 165 3.47 -14.39 7.15
CA ARG A 165 2.34 -14.86 6.36
C ARG A 165 1.58 -13.68 5.77
N ALA A 166 0.79 -13.95 4.73
CA ALA A 166 -0.12 -12.96 4.17
C ALA A 166 -1.16 -12.54 5.23
N CYS A 167 -1.41 -11.24 5.31
CA CYS A 167 -2.41 -10.67 6.21
C CYS A 167 -3.57 -10.13 5.39
N ARG A 168 -4.74 -10.77 5.48
CA ARG A 168 -5.90 -10.42 4.67
C ARG A 168 -6.92 -9.60 5.45
N ILE A 169 -7.54 -8.66 4.76
CA ILE A 169 -8.73 -7.96 5.21
C ILE A 169 -9.95 -8.82 4.83
N PRO A 170 -10.83 -9.20 5.78
CA PRO A 170 -12.10 -9.81 5.44
C PRO A 170 -12.96 -8.82 4.66
N VAL A 171 -13.50 -9.26 3.53
CA VAL A 171 -14.43 -8.44 2.74
C VAL A 171 -15.84 -8.65 3.30
N PRO A 172 -16.47 -7.62 3.90
CA PRO A 172 -17.83 -7.74 4.41
C PRO A 172 -18.83 -7.92 3.28
N ASP A 173 -19.94 -8.59 3.56
CA ASP A 173 -21.09 -8.64 2.66
C ASP A 173 -21.78 -7.27 2.67
N ILE A 174 -21.50 -6.47 1.64
CA ILE A 174 -22.04 -5.12 1.46
C ILE A 174 -23.00 -5.13 0.27
N SER A 175 -24.10 -4.39 0.38
CA SER A 175 -25.02 -4.24 -0.75
C SER A 175 -24.35 -3.43 -1.86
N LEU A 176 -24.00 -4.12 -2.93
CA LEU A 176 -23.38 -3.52 -4.10
C LEU A 176 -24.43 -3.06 -5.11
N SER A 177 -24.10 -2.01 -5.87
CA SER A 177 -24.87 -1.60 -7.04
C SER A 177 -24.94 -2.72 -8.09
N SER A 178 -25.93 -2.68 -8.97
CA SER A 178 -26.16 -3.72 -9.99
C SER A 178 -24.94 -3.96 -10.88
N ASP A 179 -24.20 -2.91 -11.24
CA ASP A 179 -22.98 -3.03 -12.05
C ASP A 179 -21.83 -3.66 -11.26
N LEU A 180 -21.63 -3.27 -9.99
CA LEU A 180 -20.61 -3.88 -9.12
C LEU A 180 -20.89 -5.35 -8.85
N ARG A 181 -22.16 -5.74 -8.75
CA ARG A 181 -22.57 -7.15 -8.64
C ARG A 181 -22.21 -7.97 -9.87
N LYS A 182 -21.93 -7.39 -11.04
CA LYS A 182 -21.51 -8.17 -12.22
C LYS A 182 -20.09 -8.73 -12.04
N VAL A 183 -19.22 -7.99 -11.35
CA VAL A 183 -17.81 -8.36 -11.16
C VAL A 183 -17.72 -9.70 -10.42
N GLY A 184 -17.10 -10.68 -11.09
CA GLY A 184 -16.90 -12.04 -10.58
C GLY A 184 -18.14 -12.95 -10.56
N ASN A 185 -19.32 -12.44 -10.95
CA ASN A 185 -20.56 -13.25 -11.00
C ASN A 185 -20.87 -13.77 -12.40
N ASP A 186 -20.48 -13.06 -13.46
CA ASP A 186 -20.57 -13.61 -14.82
C ASP A 186 -19.42 -14.61 -15.06
N GLU A 187 -19.68 -15.65 -15.86
CA GLU A 187 -18.64 -16.59 -16.31
C GLU A 187 -17.46 -15.85 -16.95
N GLY A 188 -16.24 -16.24 -16.55
CA GLY A 188 -15.01 -15.77 -17.16
C GLY A 188 -13.96 -15.19 -16.23
N THR A 189 -12.80 -14.86 -16.79
CA THR A 189 -11.65 -14.31 -16.07
C THR A 189 -11.78 -12.79 -15.94
N TRP A 190 -12.12 -12.33 -14.74
CA TRP A 190 -12.22 -10.90 -14.41
C TRP A 190 -10.86 -10.31 -14.01
N VAL A 191 -10.42 -9.28 -14.72
CA VAL A 191 -9.21 -8.51 -14.40
C VAL A 191 -9.57 -7.06 -14.07
N GLY A 192 -9.17 -6.61 -12.89
CA GLY A 192 -9.26 -5.20 -12.51
C GLY A 192 -8.06 -4.42 -13.05
N LEU A 193 -8.30 -3.30 -13.73
CA LEU A 193 -7.26 -2.44 -14.28
C LEU A 193 -7.27 -1.08 -13.55
N LEU A 194 -6.19 -0.77 -12.86
CA LEU A 194 -6.02 0.52 -12.18
C LEU A 194 -5.54 1.55 -13.21
N VAL A 195 -6.48 2.29 -13.78
CA VAL A 195 -6.20 3.24 -14.88
C VAL A 195 -5.71 4.61 -14.40
N GLY A 196 -5.84 4.84 -13.09
CA GLY A 196 -5.50 6.06 -12.39
C GLY A 196 -4.27 5.96 -11.50
N ALA A 197 -3.78 7.12 -11.05
CA ALA A 197 -2.70 7.22 -10.07
C ALA A 197 -2.74 8.58 -9.36
N GLY A 198 -2.31 8.61 -8.10
CA GLY A 198 -2.27 9.85 -7.32
C GLY A 198 -1.27 10.90 -7.83
N ASP A 199 -0.26 10.46 -8.59
CA ASP A 199 0.76 11.33 -9.20
C ASP A 199 0.82 11.05 -10.71
N ALA A 200 0.91 12.10 -11.53
CA ALA A 200 0.96 11.97 -13.00
C ALA A 200 2.15 11.13 -13.49
N GLU A 201 3.27 11.15 -12.76
CA GLU A 201 4.47 10.32 -13.05
C GLU A 201 4.23 8.81 -12.91
N ARG A 202 3.10 8.38 -12.34
CA ARG A 202 2.71 6.98 -12.16
C ARG A 202 1.58 6.56 -13.12
N LEU A 203 1.17 7.42 -14.05
CA LEU A 203 0.14 7.10 -15.03
C LEU A 203 0.74 6.31 -16.18
N VAL A 204 0.21 5.11 -16.40
CA VAL A 204 0.47 4.33 -17.61
C VAL A 204 -0.28 4.98 -18.79
N PRO A 205 0.35 5.18 -19.96
CA PRO A 205 -0.29 5.80 -21.12
C PRO A 205 -1.55 5.05 -21.58
N LEU A 206 -2.55 5.78 -22.09
CA LEU A 206 -3.82 5.19 -22.55
C LEU A 206 -3.64 4.21 -23.70
N SER A 207 -2.71 4.48 -24.61
CA SER A 207 -2.39 3.56 -25.71
C SER A 207 -1.92 2.20 -25.20
N VAL A 208 -1.13 2.17 -24.13
CA VAL A 208 -0.64 0.93 -23.51
C VAL A 208 -1.80 0.16 -22.89
N TRP A 209 -2.71 0.85 -22.18
CA TRP A 209 -3.90 0.19 -21.64
C TRP A 209 -4.84 -0.31 -22.73
N ARG A 210 -5.04 0.44 -23.81
CA ARG A 210 -5.80 0.00 -24.98
C ARG A 210 -5.22 -1.30 -25.54
N ASP A 211 -3.91 -1.33 -25.78
CA ASP A 211 -3.22 -2.48 -26.37
C ASP A 211 -3.32 -3.71 -25.45
N TRP A 212 -3.15 -3.51 -24.13
CA TRP A 212 -3.30 -4.59 -23.16
C TRP A 212 -4.73 -5.13 -23.10
N ILE A 213 -5.75 -4.25 -23.05
CA ILE A 213 -7.17 -4.66 -23.02
C ILE A 213 -7.55 -5.42 -24.28
N ALA A 214 -7.18 -4.88 -25.45
CA ALA A 214 -7.47 -5.51 -26.74
C ALA A 214 -6.78 -6.88 -26.85
N GLY A 215 -5.50 -6.98 -26.46
CA GLY A 215 -4.75 -8.22 -26.43
C GLY A 215 -5.35 -9.25 -25.48
N PHE A 216 -5.64 -8.87 -24.23
CA PHE A 216 -6.25 -9.75 -23.22
C PHE A 216 -7.59 -10.31 -23.68
N LEU A 217 -8.49 -9.45 -24.17
CA LEU A 217 -9.83 -9.86 -24.61
C LEU A 217 -9.83 -10.65 -25.93
N HIS A 218 -8.73 -10.59 -26.68
CA HIS A 218 -8.50 -11.43 -27.86
C HIS A 218 -8.04 -12.84 -27.47
N VAL A 219 -7.05 -12.95 -26.56
CA VAL A 219 -6.46 -14.24 -26.18
C VAL A 219 -7.23 -14.98 -25.08
N VAL A 220 -8.11 -14.29 -24.35
CA VAL A 220 -8.98 -14.86 -23.31
C VAL A 220 -10.45 -14.71 -23.73
N PRO A 221 -11.08 -15.75 -24.32
CA PRO A 221 -12.43 -15.64 -24.90
C PRO A 221 -13.50 -15.11 -23.92
N HIS A 222 -13.48 -15.59 -22.68
CA HIS A 222 -14.37 -15.14 -21.61
C HIS A 222 -13.71 -14.10 -20.68
N GLY A 223 -12.64 -13.44 -21.13
CA GLY A 223 -11.99 -12.39 -20.37
C GLY A 223 -12.91 -11.19 -20.19
N ARG A 224 -12.83 -10.55 -19.02
CA ARG A 224 -13.55 -9.31 -18.71
C ARG A 224 -12.63 -8.34 -17.99
N VAL A 225 -12.73 -7.06 -18.34
CA VAL A 225 -11.92 -6.00 -17.74
C VAL A 225 -12.81 -5.05 -16.95
N VAL A 226 -12.32 -4.64 -15.79
CA VAL A 226 -12.96 -3.62 -14.95
C VAL A 226 -12.02 -2.44 -14.79
N LEU A 227 -12.40 -1.26 -15.27
CA LEU A 227 -11.63 -0.03 -15.10
C LEU A 227 -11.88 0.54 -13.71
N ILE A 228 -10.80 0.79 -12.98
CA ILE A 228 -10.81 1.23 -11.58
C ILE A 228 -10.02 2.52 -11.45
N GLY A 229 -10.62 3.49 -10.78
CA GLY A 229 -10.07 4.81 -10.56
C GLY A 229 -10.97 5.64 -9.63
N ASN A 230 -10.45 6.76 -9.16
CA ASN A 230 -11.19 7.75 -8.38
C ASN A 230 -12.05 8.66 -9.30
N LYS A 231 -12.80 9.58 -8.68
CA LYS A 231 -13.70 10.49 -9.39
C LYS A 231 -12.98 11.44 -10.36
N GLY A 232 -11.74 11.84 -10.06
CA GLY A 232 -10.93 12.69 -10.95
C GLY A 232 -10.44 11.98 -12.22
N GLU A 233 -10.61 10.66 -12.31
CA GLU A 233 -10.08 9.83 -13.40
C GLU A 233 -11.17 9.37 -14.39
N GLN A 234 -12.42 9.84 -14.22
CA GLN A 234 -13.54 9.47 -15.07
C GLN A 234 -13.35 9.89 -16.53
N GLN A 235 -12.86 11.11 -16.76
CA GLN A 235 -12.56 11.57 -18.12
C GLN A 235 -11.50 10.69 -18.79
N ARG A 236 -10.44 10.33 -18.05
CA ARG A 236 -9.38 9.45 -18.54
C ARG A 236 -9.91 8.05 -18.89
N ALA A 237 -10.82 7.51 -18.09
CA ALA A 237 -11.46 6.22 -18.38
C ALA A 237 -12.36 6.31 -19.62
N GLN A 238 -13.07 7.42 -19.80
CA GLN A 238 -13.87 7.67 -20.99
C GLN A 238 -13.00 7.75 -22.26
N GLU A 239 -11.90 8.52 -22.22
CA GLU A 239 -10.92 8.59 -23.32
C GLU A 239 -10.35 7.20 -23.65
N LEU A 240 -10.04 6.38 -22.64
CA LEU A 240 -9.61 5.00 -22.85
C LEU A 240 -10.67 4.18 -23.59
N ARG A 241 -11.94 4.27 -23.17
CA ARG A 241 -13.05 3.53 -23.79
C ARG A 241 -13.26 3.95 -25.25
N GLU A 242 -13.07 5.21 -25.58
CA GLU A 242 -13.16 5.71 -26.96
C GLU A 242 -12.04 5.18 -27.87
N LEU A 243 -10.88 4.85 -27.29
CA LEU A 243 -9.77 4.22 -28.01
C LEU A 243 -9.93 2.71 -28.20
N LEU A 244 -10.87 2.07 -27.49
CA LEU A 244 -11.06 0.62 -27.53
C LEU A 244 -11.85 0.17 -28.76
N PRO A 245 -11.52 -0.99 -29.37
CA PRO A 245 -12.35 -1.58 -30.42
C PRO A 245 -13.77 -1.86 -29.93
N SER A 246 -14.79 -1.62 -30.74
CA SER A 246 -16.20 -1.81 -30.35
C SER A 246 -16.51 -3.23 -29.84
N SER A 247 -15.79 -4.24 -30.35
CA SER A 247 -15.90 -5.66 -29.92
C SER A 247 -15.44 -5.94 -28.48
N THR A 248 -14.79 -4.97 -27.83
CA THR A 248 -14.28 -5.09 -26.45
C THR A 248 -15.16 -4.37 -25.42
N LEU A 249 -16.03 -3.45 -25.86
CA LEU A 249 -16.79 -2.58 -24.97
C LEU A 249 -17.80 -3.33 -24.10
N ASN A 250 -18.41 -4.41 -24.62
CA ASN A 250 -19.33 -5.26 -23.86
C ASN A 250 -18.64 -6.10 -22.78
N ARG A 251 -17.31 -6.26 -22.86
CA ARG A 251 -16.47 -6.98 -21.89
C ARG A 251 -15.61 -6.04 -21.05
N THR A 252 -15.85 -4.72 -21.13
CA THR A 252 -15.12 -3.69 -20.39
C THR A 252 -16.09 -2.86 -19.54
N LEU A 253 -16.10 -3.12 -18.24
CA LEU A 253 -16.92 -2.40 -17.26
C LEU A 253 -16.14 -1.21 -16.68
N ASP A 254 -16.78 -0.04 -16.58
CA ASP A 254 -16.17 1.15 -15.97
C ASP A 254 -16.77 1.44 -14.60
N LEU A 255 -15.93 1.39 -13.58
CA LEU A 255 -16.26 1.71 -12.18
C LEU A 255 -15.54 2.97 -11.67
N THR A 256 -14.86 3.71 -12.54
CA THR A 256 -14.08 4.89 -12.13
C THR A 256 -14.97 5.95 -11.46
N GLY A 257 -14.60 6.33 -10.23
CA GLY A 257 -15.36 7.27 -9.42
C GLY A 257 -16.71 6.77 -8.91
N ARG A 258 -17.03 5.47 -9.09
CA ARG A 258 -18.34 4.88 -8.76
C ARG A 258 -18.32 3.98 -7.53
N THR A 259 -17.20 3.94 -6.81
CA THR A 259 -17.01 3.08 -5.63
C THR A 259 -16.51 3.88 -4.43
N SER A 260 -17.10 3.64 -3.27
CA SER A 260 -16.44 3.84 -1.98
C SER A 260 -15.30 2.83 -1.78
N LEU A 261 -14.43 3.03 -0.78
CA LEU A 261 -13.32 2.11 -0.54
C LEU A 261 -13.76 0.69 -0.13
N PRO A 262 -14.80 0.50 0.70
CA PRO A 262 -15.34 -0.85 0.95
C PRO A 262 -15.94 -1.51 -0.30
N GLU A 263 -16.65 -0.75 -1.15
CA GLU A 263 -17.17 -1.26 -2.43
C GLU A 263 -16.04 -1.64 -3.39
N LEU A 264 -14.97 -0.84 -3.42
CA LEU A 264 -13.78 -1.14 -4.18
C LEU A 264 -13.10 -2.42 -3.67
N ALA A 265 -12.94 -2.57 -2.35
CA ALA A 265 -12.40 -3.79 -1.73
C ALA A 265 -13.21 -5.03 -2.14
N SER A 266 -14.55 -4.92 -2.13
CA SER A 266 -15.44 -5.98 -2.56
C SER A 266 -15.31 -6.31 -4.04
N ALA A 267 -15.27 -5.31 -4.93
CA ALA A 267 -15.06 -5.52 -6.35
C ALA A 267 -13.70 -6.16 -6.65
N LEU A 268 -12.62 -5.68 -6.02
CA LEU A 268 -11.27 -6.22 -6.19
C LEU A 268 -11.19 -7.67 -5.72
N SER A 269 -11.84 -8.04 -4.62
CA SER A 269 -11.86 -9.41 -4.07
C SER A 269 -12.50 -10.45 -5.00
N ARG A 270 -13.30 -9.99 -5.96
CA ARG A 270 -13.99 -10.81 -6.96
C ARG A 270 -13.25 -10.88 -8.30
N CYS A 271 -12.22 -10.05 -8.48
CA CYS A 271 -11.33 -10.17 -9.62
C CYS A 271 -10.39 -11.36 -9.42
N HIS A 272 -10.03 -12.03 -10.51
CA HIS A 272 -9.01 -13.08 -10.50
C HIS A 272 -7.60 -12.47 -10.41
N LEU A 273 -7.46 -11.26 -10.94
CA LEU A 273 -6.22 -10.51 -10.96
C LEU A 273 -6.51 -9.00 -10.97
N VAL A 274 -5.60 -8.21 -10.41
CA VAL A 274 -5.56 -6.75 -10.57
C VAL A 274 -4.23 -6.32 -11.16
N ILE A 275 -4.27 -5.41 -12.13
CA ILE A 275 -3.08 -4.86 -12.80
C ILE A 275 -3.05 -3.34 -12.64
N GLY A 276 -1.89 -2.77 -12.32
CA GLY A 276 -1.75 -1.32 -12.18
C GLY A 276 -0.34 -0.87 -11.84
N SER A 277 -0.16 0.43 -11.66
CA SER A 277 1.07 0.99 -11.06
C SER A 277 1.01 1.00 -9.53
N ASP A 278 2.14 1.30 -8.87
CA ASP A 278 2.23 1.42 -7.41
C ASP A 278 1.26 2.51 -6.88
N THR A 279 0.09 2.08 -6.41
CA THR A 279 -0.99 2.94 -5.94
C THR A 279 -1.74 2.26 -4.79
N GLY A 280 -2.49 3.03 -3.99
CA GLY A 280 -3.28 2.49 -2.87
C GLY A 280 -4.22 1.34 -3.26
N PRO A 281 -4.99 1.43 -4.37
CA PRO A 281 -5.84 0.33 -4.83
C PRO A 281 -5.09 -0.97 -5.17
N LEU A 282 -3.82 -0.87 -5.60
CA LEU A 282 -2.97 -2.04 -5.87
C LEU A 282 -2.70 -2.83 -4.57
N HIS A 283 -2.35 -2.10 -3.51
CA HIS A 283 -2.18 -2.66 -2.16
C HIS A 283 -3.49 -3.17 -1.58
N LEU A 284 -4.62 -2.52 -1.90
CA LEU A 284 -5.94 -2.97 -1.45
C LEU A 284 -6.30 -4.32 -2.07
N ALA A 285 -6.02 -4.51 -3.36
CA ALA A 285 -6.23 -5.78 -4.04
C ALA A 285 -5.46 -6.92 -3.36
N ALA A 286 -4.19 -6.70 -3.04
CA ALA A 286 -3.39 -7.68 -2.29
C ALA A 286 -3.95 -7.95 -0.88
N ALA A 287 -4.36 -6.88 -0.17
CA ALA A 287 -4.92 -6.99 1.17
C ALA A 287 -6.24 -7.76 1.21
N VAL A 288 -7.06 -7.73 0.16
CA VAL A 288 -8.28 -8.57 0.05
C VAL A 288 -8.02 -9.97 -0.52
N GLY A 289 -6.76 -10.32 -0.79
CA GLY A 289 -6.35 -11.64 -1.24
C GLY A 289 -6.27 -11.83 -2.76
N THR A 290 -6.54 -10.79 -3.55
CA THR A 290 -6.47 -10.84 -5.02
C THR A 290 -5.02 -10.80 -5.48
N LYS A 291 -4.68 -11.64 -6.47
CA LYS A 291 -3.35 -11.60 -7.09
C LYS A 291 -3.16 -10.31 -7.87
N VAL A 292 -1.93 -9.82 -7.88
CA VAL A 292 -1.59 -8.52 -8.45
C VAL A 292 -0.45 -8.66 -9.44
N ILE A 293 -0.56 -7.95 -10.56
CA ILE A 293 0.57 -7.59 -11.42
C ILE A 293 0.81 -6.08 -11.33
N GLY A 294 1.98 -5.67 -10.84
CA GLY A 294 2.37 -4.26 -10.75
C GLY A 294 3.32 -3.86 -11.89
N TRP A 295 3.12 -2.68 -12.47
CA TRP A 295 4.09 -2.04 -13.38
C TRP A 295 4.73 -0.85 -12.68
N TYR A 296 5.96 -1.05 -12.19
CA TYR A 296 6.71 -0.09 -11.38
C TYR A 296 7.75 0.58 -12.27
N PHE A 297 7.50 1.82 -12.66
CA PHE A 297 8.39 2.62 -13.52
C PHE A 297 8.72 4.00 -12.94
N SER A 298 8.05 4.38 -11.84
CA SER A 298 8.31 5.62 -11.12
C SER A 298 9.23 5.39 -9.92
N ARG A 299 9.09 6.15 -8.84
CA ARG A 299 9.96 6.13 -7.65
C ARG A 299 9.83 4.86 -6.80
N ALA A 300 8.74 4.12 -6.92
CA ALA A 300 8.50 2.93 -6.12
C ALA A 300 9.56 1.85 -6.37
N SER A 301 9.93 1.14 -5.30
CA SER A 301 10.78 -0.05 -5.32
C SER A 301 9.94 -1.26 -5.00
N VAL A 302 10.04 -2.32 -5.81
CA VAL A 302 9.40 -3.59 -5.51
C VAL A 302 9.80 -4.13 -4.12
N HIS A 303 11.06 -3.96 -3.72
CA HIS A 303 11.56 -4.50 -2.44
C HIS A 303 11.05 -3.75 -1.23
N GLU A 304 10.73 -2.46 -1.38
CA GLU A 304 10.34 -1.59 -0.27
C GLU A 304 8.82 -1.52 -0.13
N THR A 305 8.10 -1.37 -1.25
CA THR A 305 6.66 -1.07 -1.26
C THR A 305 5.90 -1.94 -2.26
N GLY A 306 6.37 -3.17 -2.50
CA GLY A 306 5.60 -4.15 -3.27
C GLY A 306 4.31 -4.56 -2.55
N PRO A 307 3.34 -5.19 -3.23
CA PRO A 307 2.14 -5.71 -2.58
C PRO A 307 2.49 -6.84 -1.59
N TYR A 308 2.11 -6.68 -0.32
CA TYR A 308 2.47 -7.61 0.76
C TYR A 308 1.77 -8.97 0.64
N GLY A 309 2.53 -10.06 0.79
CA GLY A 309 2.05 -11.43 0.69
C GLY A 309 2.65 -12.18 -0.51
N PRO A 310 2.45 -13.50 -0.62
CA PRO A 310 3.08 -14.29 -1.66
C PRO A 310 2.29 -14.32 -2.98
N GLY A 311 3.01 -14.44 -4.10
CA GLY A 311 2.45 -14.74 -5.42
C GLY A 311 1.92 -13.55 -6.23
N HIS A 312 2.14 -12.32 -5.78
CA HIS A 312 2.09 -11.11 -6.62
C HIS A 312 3.33 -11.05 -7.52
N VAL A 313 3.17 -10.46 -8.70
CA VAL A 313 4.25 -10.26 -9.68
C VAL A 313 4.43 -8.77 -9.96
N ILE A 314 5.66 -8.29 -10.04
CA ILE A 314 5.96 -6.89 -10.31
C ILE A 314 6.97 -6.80 -11.43
N TRP A 315 6.61 -6.07 -12.49
CA TRP A 315 7.53 -5.62 -13.52
C TRP A 315 8.12 -4.29 -13.07
N GLN A 316 9.41 -4.26 -12.78
CA GLN A 316 10.14 -3.06 -12.38
C GLN A 316 11.01 -2.58 -13.55
N ALA A 317 10.78 -1.36 -14.02
CA ALA A 317 11.60 -0.74 -15.05
C ALA A 317 13.03 -0.56 -14.51
N VAL A 318 14.01 -1.02 -15.29
CA VAL A 318 15.43 -0.90 -14.97
C VAL A 318 15.84 0.55 -15.15
N ARG A 319 16.46 1.13 -14.12
CA ARG A 319 17.02 2.49 -14.17
C ARG A 319 18.44 2.46 -14.70
N ALA A 320 18.82 3.48 -15.47
CA ALA A 320 20.22 3.84 -15.61
C ALA A 320 20.77 4.25 -14.22
N GLU A 321 22.05 3.98 -13.94
CA GLU A 321 22.69 4.14 -12.63
C GLU A 321 22.22 5.42 -11.91
N SER A 322 21.56 5.25 -10.76
CA SER A 322 21.08 6.37 -9.96
C SER A 322 22.23 6.96 -9.15
N ASN A 323 22.43 8.27 -9.23
CA ASN A 323 23.30 8.98 -8.29
C ASN A 323 22.66 8.97 -6.89
N PRO A 324 23.30 8.39 -5.86
CA PRO A 324 22.73 8.28 -4.51
C PRO A 324 22.49 9.63 -3.82
N ALA A 325 23.03 10.74 -4.35
CA ALA A 325 22.76 12.09 -3.84
C ALA A 325 21.39 12.65 -4.27
N PHE A 326 20.74 12.06 -5.27
CA PHE A 326 19.45 12.52 -5.78
C PHE A 326 18.38 11.44 -5.67
N PRO A 327 17.14 11.80 -5.32
CA PRO A 327 16.05 10.83 -5.32
C PRO A 327 15.86 10.25 -6.74
N PRO A 328 15.49 8.96 -6.85
CA PRO A 328 15.33 8.31 -8.13
C PRO A 328 14.31 9.04 -9.03
N SER A 329 14.71 9.44 -10.25
CA SER A 329 13.80 10.04 -11.23
C SER A 329 12.89 8.97 -11.86
N PRO A 330 11.61 9.27 -12.17
CA PRO A 330 10.74 8.37 -12.92
C PRO A 330 11.39 7.94 -14.23
N VAL A 331 11.26 6.67 -14.58
CA VAL A 331 11.59 6.16 -15.92
C VAL A 331 10.35 6.35 -16.77
N ALA A 332 10.50 6.95 -17.96
CA ALA A 332 9.47 6.90 -18.99
C ALA A 332 9.83 5.76 -19.95
N PRO A 333 9.27 4.55 -19.78
CA PRO A 333 9.67 3.41 -20.58
C PRO A 333 9.22 3.63 -22.03
N SER A 334 10.13 3.47 -22.99
CA SER A 334 9.80 3.51 -24.43
C SER A 334 8.96 2.31 -24.86
N ARG A 335 9.01 1.22 -24.08
CA ARG A 335 8.32 -0.04 -24.31
C ARG A 335 7.80 -0.60 -22.99
N TRP A 336 6.54 -1.04 -22.99
CA TRP A 336 5.83 -1.59 -21.83
C TRP A 336 5.73 -3.10 -21.92
N PRO A 337 5.66 -3.84 -20.79
CA PRO A 337 5.64 -5.30 -20.76
C PRO A 337 4.23 -5.86 -21.04
N VAL A 338 3.58 -5.39 -22.13
CA VAL A 338 2.19 -5.74 -22.46
C VAL A 338 2.10 -7.22 -22.84
N GLU A 339 2.86 -7.63 -23.85
CA GLU A 339 2.88 -9.00 -24.37
C GLU A 339 3.37 -9.98 -23.32
N GLU A 340 4.39 -9.60 -22.54
CA GLU A 340 4.95 -10.44 -21.48
C GLU A 340 3.98 -10.60 -20.32
N THR A 341 3.22 -9.55 -19.97
CA THR A 341 2.15 -9.67 -18.99
C THR A 341 1.03 -10.58 -19.50
N LEU A 342 0.67 -10.51 -20.79
CA LEU A 342 -0.34 -11.40 -21.38
C LEU A 342 0.11 -12.86 -21.42
N ALA A 343 1.35 -13.12 -21.85
CA ALA A 343 1.94 -14.47 -21.85
C ALA A 343 1.98 -15.05 -20.44
N TYR A 344 2.44 -14.28 -19.45
CA TYR A 344 2.44 -14.71 -18.06
C TYR A 344 1.04 -15.12 -17.57
N LEU A 345 -0.02 -14.45 -18.04
CA LEU A 345 -1.40 -14.76 -17.63
C LEU A 345 -1.98 -16.01 -18.29
N THR A 346 -1.58 -16.32 -19.52
CA THR A 346 -2.16 -17.43 -20.29
C THR A 346 -1.38 -18.73 -20.14
N THR A 347 -0.05 -18.66 -20.08
CA THR A 347 0.83 -19.84 -20.08
C THR A 347 1.67 -19.96 -18.81
N SER A 348 1.64 -18.96 -17.92
CA SER A 348 2.61 -18.82 -16.82
C SER A 348 4.08 -18.81 -17.27
N SER A 349 4.33 -18.58 -18.57
CA SER A 349 5.68 -18.44 -19.10
C SER A 349 6.22 -17.05 -18.79
N TYR A 350 7.52 -17.00 -18.54
CA TYR A 350 8.25 -15.75 -18.40
C TYR A 350 9.17 -15.58 -19.60
N GLU A 351 9.01 -14.46 -20.28
CA GLU A 351 9.96 -13.97 -21.28
C GLU A 351 10.52 -12.64 -20.77
N GLY A 352 11.83 -12.50 -20.81
CA GLY A 352 12.50 -11.28 -20.37
C GLY A 352 12.17 -10.10 -21.28
N ARG A 353 11.91 -8.93 -20.69
CA ARG A 353 11.69 -7.67 -21.42
C ARG A 353 12.89 -6.75 -21.22
N PRO A 354 13.64 -6.38 -22.27
CA PRO A 354 14.70 -5.38 -22.15
C PRO A 354 14.19 -4.08 -21.50
N GLY A 355 14.92 -3.59 -20.50
CA GLY A 355 14.52 -2.43 -19.71
C GLY A 355 13.55 -2.73 -18.56
N TRP A 356 13.19 -3.99 -18.32
CA TRP A 356 12.34 -4.41 -17.21
C TRP A 356 12.90 -5.67 -16.54
N SER A 357 12.75 -5.74 -15.23
CA SER A 357 12.97 -6.94 -14.42
C SER A 357 11.63 -7.40 -13.86
N ALA A 358 11.40 -8.70 -13.75
CA ALA A 358 10.16 -9.24 -13.19
C ALA A 358 10.44 -9.92 -11.86
N TRP A 359 9.60 -9.65 -10.88
CA TRP A 359 9.80 -10.07 -9.51
C TRP A 359 8.58 -10.79 -8.99
N ARG A 360 8.77 -11.90 -8.27
CA ARG A 360 7.71 -12.63 -7.58
C ARG A 360 7.82 -12.40 -6.09
N SER A 361 6.70 -12.05 -5.46
CA SER A 361 6.61 -11.90 -4.01
C SER A 361 6.50 -13.24 -3.29
N HIS A 362 7.08 -13.27 -2.09
CA HIS A 362 7.10 -14.37 -1.15
C HIS A 362 6.98 -13.83 0.28
N CYS A 363 6.85 -14.73 1.25
CA CYS A 363 6.85 -14.36 2.66
C CYS A 363 7.50 -15.46 3.50
N ASP A 364 8.31 -15.09 4.48
CA ASP A 364 8.94 -15.99 5.45
C ASP A 364 9.01 -15.33 6.84
N ARG A 365 9.69 -15.95 7.80
CA ARG A 365 9.83 -15.41 9.17
C ARG A 365 10.43 -14.00 9.25
N TRP A 366 11.11 -13.53 8.21
CA TRP A 366 11.70 -12.19 8.12
C TRP A 366 10.82 -11.21 7.34
N GLY A 367 9.61 -11.64 6.95
CA GLY A 367 8.59 -10.83 6.32
C GLY A 367 8.47 -11.06 4.82
N ALA A 368 7.96 -10.05 4.10
CA ALA A 368 7.80 -10.10 2.66
C ALA A 368 9.16 -9.94 1.94
N TYR A 369 9.31 -10.61 0.81
CA TYR A 369 10.47 -10.45 -0.07
C TYR A 369 10.14 -10.79 -1.51
N TYR A 370 11.07 -10.44 -2.41
CA TYR A 370 10.91 -10.64 -3.83
C TYR A 370 12.14 -11.33 -4.41
N THR A 371 11.91 -12.31 -5.28
CA THR A 371 12.94 -12.96 -6.09
C THR A 371 12.71 -12.65 -7.56
N GLU A 372 13.78 -12.51 -8.32
CA GLU A 372 13.67 -12.24 -9.76
C GLU A 372 13.16 -13.51 -10.47
N ILE A 373 12.17 -13.35 -11.36
CA ILE A 373 11.60 -14.46 -12.13
C ILE A 373 12.61 -14.87 -13.19
N GLY A 374 12.85 -16.18 -13.33
CA GLY A 374 13.84 -16.72 -14.25
C GLY A 374 15.24 -16.87 -13.64
N GLN A 375 15.44 -16.44 -12.38
CA GLN A 375 16.66 -16.71 -11.62
C GLN A 375 16.35 -17.60 -10.42
N GLU A 376 17.14 -18.66 -10.21
CA GLU A 376 17.06 -19.49 -9.00
C GLU A 376 17.72 -18.76 -7.82
N THR A 377 16.97 -17.84 -7.22
CA THR A 377 17.42 -17.09 -6.05
C THR A 377 16.61 -17.48 -4.82
N GLY A 378 17.30 -17.88 -3.76
CA GLY A 378 16.69 -18.07 -2.44
C GLY A 378 16.33 -16.73 -1.78
N PRO A 379 15.76 -16.76 -0.56
CA PRO A 379 15.42 -15.56 0.17
C PRO A 379 16.66 -14.65 0.38
N PRO A 380 16.56 -13.32 0.16
CA PRO A 380 17.71 -12.42 0.35
C PRO A 380 18.20 -12.42 1.81
N GLN A 381 19.47 -12.78 2.02
CA GLN A 381 20.09 -12.87 3.36
C GLN A 381 20.23 -11.51 4.05
N GLU A 382 20.29 -10.41 3.29
CA GLU A 382 20.39 -9.05 3.81
C GLU A 382 19.27 -8.72 4.80
N ARG A 383 18.05 -9.25 4.58
CA ARG A 383 16.91 -9.03 5.47
C ARG A 383 17.18 -9.55 6.88
N GLU A 384 17.64 -10.79 6.99
CA GLU A 384 17.97 -11.42 8.28
C GLU A 384 19.08 -10.65 9.00
N ARG A 385 20.12 -10.25 8.27
CA ARG A 385 21.23 -9.45 8.84
C ARG A 385 20.73 -8.09 9.34
N THR A 386 19.87 -7.40 8.59
CA THR A 386 19.28 -6.13 9.01
C THR A 386 18.42 -6.31 10.26
N TRP A 387 17.60 -7.36 10.33
CA TRP A 387 16.82 -7.66 11.52
C TRP A 387 17.70 -7.92 12.75
N GLN A 388 18.74 -8.72 12.61
CA GLN A 388 19.70 -9.02 13.68
C GLN A 388 20.46 -7.76 14.16
N LEU A 389 20.78 -6.84 13.23
CA LEU A 389 21.49 -5.61 13.53
C LEU A 389 20.59 -4.57 14.24
N LEU A 390 19.34 -4.41 13.80
CA LEU A 390 18.44 -3.35 14.26
C LEU A 390 17.55 -3.76 15.43
N HIS A 391 17.37 -5.05 15.65
CA HIS A 391 16.76 -5.65 16.83
C HIS A 391 17.73 -6.68 17.42
N PRO A 392 18.84 -6.24 18.04
CA PRO A 392 19.67 -7.15 18.81
C PRO A 392 18.78 -7.74 19.91
N VAL A 393 18.70 -9.07 19.96
CA VAL A 393 18.00 -9.82 20.99
C VAL A 393 18.38 -9.21 22.34
N ASP A 394 17.40 -8.86 23.17
CA ASP A 394 17.65 -8.59 24.58
C ASP A 394 18.34 -9.83 25.16
N VAL A 395 19.66 -9.77 25.28
CA VAL A 395 20.43 -10.66 26.14
C VAL A 395 20.26 -10.09 27.55
N GLY A 396 19.12 -10.41 28.17
CA GLY A 396 18.75 -9.93 29.51
C GLY A 396 17.46 -10.53 30.00
#